data_AF-A0ABD6BQM1-F1
#
_entry.id   AF-A0ABD6BQM1-F1
#
_cell.length_a   1.000
_cell.length_b   1.000
_cell.length_c   1.000
_cell.angle_alpha   90.00
_cell.angle_beta   90.00
_cell.angle_gamma   90.00
#
_symmetry.space_group_name_H-M   'P 1'
#
loop_
_entity.id
_entity.type
_entity.pdbx_description
1 polymer ?
#
loop_
_entity_poly.entity_id
_entity_poly.type
_entity_poly.pdbx_seq_one_letter_code
_entity_poly.pdbx_strand_id
1 'polypeptide(L)'
;MQPLTTVDVTTREVPLAESFPTSYGDLPTDHCYVRVSDGETVGYGEGAALRTFTGETAATMAVAAREHYAPAVVDEPPDAALAALAAARDHLPGHPGAAV
;
A
#
# COMPACT_ATOMS: atom_id res chain seq x y z
N MET A 1 -14.68 15.55 -9.25
CA MET A 1 -13.74 15.44 -8.10
C MET A 1 -12.42 16.07 -8.52
N GLN A 2 -11.68 16.66 -7.57
CA GLN A 2 -10.39 17.27 -7.88
C GLN A 2 -9.33 16.18 -8.14
N PRO A 3 -8.28 16.47 -8.93
CA PRO A 3 -7.15 15.58 -9.10
C PRO A 3 -6.41 15.29 -7.80
N LEU A 4 -5.84 14.10 -7.68
CA LEU A 4 -4.96 13.77 -6.57
C LEU A 4 -3.64 14.55 -6.72
N THR A 5 -3.25 15.27 -5.69
CA THR A 5 -2.06 16.13 -5.70
C THR A 5 -0.90 15.53 -4.93
N THR A 6 -1.16 14.78 -3.86
CA THR A 6 -0.10 14.17 -3.05
C THR A 6 -0.42 12.74 -2.66
N VAL A 7 0.60 11.89 -2.70
CA VAL A 7 0.58 10.54 -2.14
C VAL A 7 1.79 10.39 -1.22
N ASP A 8 1.55 10.36 0.08
CA ASP A 8 2.57 10.13 1.09
C ASP A 8 2.52 8.67 1.54
N VAL A 9 3.69 8.04 1.64
CA VAL A 9 3.81 6.64 2.04
C VAL A 9 4.76 6.55 3.21
N THR A 10 4.34 5.93 4.30
CA THR A 10 5.17 5.67 5.48
C THR A 10 5.05 4.24 5.94
N THR A 11 6.10 3.70 6.53
CA THR A 11 6.10 2.36 7.13
C THR A 11 6.30 2.49 8.63
N ARG A 12 5.55 1.70 9.40
CA ARG A 12 5.67 1.72 10.85
C ARG A 12 5.43 0.33 11.42
N GLU A 13 6.20 0.00 12.45
CA GLU A 13 5.92 -1.13 13.31
C GLU A 13 4.97 -0.71 14.45
N VAL A 14 3.92 -1.50 14.66
CA VAL A 14 2.95 -1.29 15.74
C VAL A 14 2.97 -2.53 16.65
N PRO A 15 3.71 -2.49 17.77
CA PRO A 15 3.81 -3.63 18.67
C PRO A 15 2.45 -4.09 19.17
N LEU A 16 2.25 -5.41 19.24
CA LEU A 16 1.07 -5.97 19.88
C LEU A 16 1.11 -5.68 21.38
N ALA A 17 -0.06 -5.43 21.97
CA ALA A 17 -0.19 -5.25 23.41
C ALA A 17 0.17 -6.52 24.20
N GLU A 18 -0.07 -7.69 23.59
CA GLU A 18 0.19 -9.01 24.15
C GLU A 18 0.74 -9.95 23.07
N SER A 19 1.36 -11.06 23.49
CA SER A 19 1.83 -12.09 22.55
C SER A 19 0.65 -12.72 21.81
N PHE A 20 0.76 -12.80 20.49
CA PHE A 20 -0.20 -13.49 19.62
C PHE A 20 0.48 -14.68 18.93
N PRO A 21 0.57 -15.84 19.59
CA PRO A 21 1.27 -16.99 19.06
C PRO A 21 0.49 -17.61 17.90
N THR A 22 1.19 -17.89 16.80
CA THR A 22 0.62 -18.60 15.65
C THR A 22 1.45 -19.83 15.31
N SER A 23 0.88 -20.78 14.56
CA SER A 23 1.60 -21.99 14.14
C SER A 23 2.78 -21.72 13.18
N TYR A 24 2.86 -20.51 12.64
CA TYR A 24 3.87 -20.06 11.69
C TYR A 24 4.78 -18.96 12.26
N GLY A 25 4.83 -18.83 13.59
CA GLY A 25 5.70 -17.89 14.30
C GLY A 25 4.96 -16.67 14.83
N ASP A 26 5.71 -15.60 15.12
CA ASP A 26 5.12 -14.34 15.57
C ASP A 26 4.41 -13.62 14.42
N LEU A 27 3.26 -13.02 14.71
CA LEU A 27 2.53 -12.21 13.74
C LEU A 27 3.36 -10.97 13.37
N PRO A 28 3.57 -10.68 12.08
CA PRO A 28 4.21 -9.44 11.67
C PRO A 28 3.40 -8.22 12.13
N THR A 29 4.09 -7.19 12.58
CA THR A 29 3.52 -5.94 13.09
C THR A 29 3.96 -4.73 12.28
N ASP A 30 4.56 -4.95 11.12
CA ASP A 30 4.95 -3.91 10.19
C ASP A 30 3.80 -3.58 9.21
N HIS A 31 3.53 -2.28 9.08
CA HIS A 31 2.45 -1.75 8.26
C HIS A 31 2.98 -0.70 7.31
N CYS A 32 2.39 -0.63 6.12
CA CYS A 32 2.55 0.46 5.17
C CYS A 32 1.29 1.32 5.19
N TYR A 33 1.43 2.58 5.54
CA TYR A 33 0.36 3.56 5.53
C TYR A 33 0.49 4.48 4.33
N VAL A 34 -0.64 4.80 3.71
CA VAL A 34 -0.73 5.70 2.57
C VAL A 34 -1.69 6.83 2.92
N ARG A 35 -1.26 8.06 2.66
CA ARG A 35 -2.11 9.25 2.73
C ARG A 35 -2.21 9.83 1.33
N VAL A 36 -3.43 10.02 0.85
CA VAL A 36 -3.72 10.58 -0.47
C VAL A 36 -4.52 11.86 -0.27
N SER A 37 -4.20 12.91 -1.03
CA SER A 37 -4.88 14.21 -0.92
C SER A 37 -5.15 14.79 -2.30
N ASP A 38 -6.30 15.44 -2.48
CA ASP A 38 -6.58 16.31 -3.63
C ASP A 38 -6.31 17.80 -3.33
N GLY A 39 -6.03 18.13 -2.06
CA GLY A 39 -5.78 19.49 -1.57
C GLY A 39 -6.90 20.03 -0.68
N GLU A 40 -8.10 19.44 -0.77
CA GLU A 40 -9.26 19.76 0.07
C GLU A 40 -9.64 18.58 0.97
N THR A 41 -9.57 17.38 0.42
CA THR A 41 -9.91 16.10 1.06
C THR A 41 -8.68 15.23 1.22
N VAL A 42 -8.61 14.49 2.32
CA VAL A 42 -7.54 13.53 2.59
C VAL A 42 -8.14 12.14 2.84
N GLY A 43 -7.64 11.16 2.10
CA GLY A 43 -7.91 9.74 2.30
C GLY A 43 -6.72 9.03 2.95
N TYR A 44 -7.00 8.00 3.75
CA TYR A 44 -5.98 7.17 4.38
C TYR A 44 -6.22 5.71 4.02
N GLY A 45 -5.13 4.99 3.80
CA GLY A 45 -5.12 3.55 3.54
C GLY A 45 -4.02 2.86 4.33
N GLU A 46 -4.21 1.57 4.57
CA GLU A 46 -3.27 0.72 5.30
C GLU A 46 -3.09 -0.61 4.55
N GLY A 47 -1.85 -1.07 4.46
CA GLY A 47 -1.49 -2.43 4.11
C GLY A 47 -0.68 -3.07 5.24
N ALA A 48 -1.20 -4.16 5.80
CA ALA A 48 -0.47 -4.97 6.78
C ALA A 48 0.49 -5.92 6.06
N ALA A 49 1.75 -5.95 6.46
CA ALA A 49 2.77 -6.76 5.82
C ALA A 49 2.73 -8.21 6.29
N LEU A 50 1.83 -8.98 5.69
CA LEU A 50 1.61 -10.38 6.04
C LEU A 50 2.57 -11.29 5.29
N ARG A 51 3.89 -11.16 5.52
CA ARG A 51 4.96 -11.90 4.79
C ARG A 51 4.74 -13.41 4.71
N THR A 52 4.11 -14.00 5.72
CA THR A 52 3.81 -15.44 5.74
C THR A 52 2.67 -15.84 4.80
N PHE A 53 1.76 -14.91 4.50
CA PHE A 53 0.58 -15.12 3.67
C PHE A 53 0.74 -14.60 2.25
N THR A 54 1.25 -13.37 2.10
CA THR A 54 1.35 -12.69 0.80
C THR A 54 2.81 -12.50 0.35
N GLY A 55 3.79 -12.86 1.17
CA GLY A 55 5.21 -12.72 0.84
C GLY A 55 5.77 -11.29 0.91
N GLU A 56 4.89 -10.29 1.04
CA GLU A 56 5.28 -8.88 1.04
C GLU A 56 5.75 -8.43 2.43
N THR A 57 6.69 -7.47 2.44
CA THR A 57 7.12 -6.71 3.63
C THR A 57 6.59 -5.28 3.53
N ALA A 58 6.48 -4.56 4.65
CA ALA A 58 6.07 -3.15 4.61
C ALA A 58 7.01 -2.31 3.73
N ALA A 59 8.31 -2.65 3.72
CA ALA A 59 9.31 -1.99 2.88
C ALA A 59 9.04 -2.19 1.38
N THR A 60 8.77 -3.42 0.95
CA THR A 60 8.46 -3.72 -0.47
C THR A 60 7.12 -3.10 -0.89
N MET A 61 6.12 -3.09 -0.01
CA MET A 61 4.85 -2.40 -0.26
C MET A 61 5.06 -0.90 -0.44
N ALA A 62 5.90 -0.29 0.40
CA ALA A 62 6.20 1.13 0.29
C ALA A 62 6.97 1.49 -0.98
N VAL A 63 7.88 0.62 -1.44
CA VAL A 63 8.55 0.77 -2.74
C VAL A 63 7.53 0.70 -3.87
N ALA A 64 6.66 -0.31 -3.89
CA ALA A 64 5.60 -0.44 -4.89
C ALA A 64 4.70 0.82 -4.93
N ALA A 65 4.29 1.30 -3.76
CA ALA A 65 3.47 2.50 -3.63
C ALA A 65 4.17 3.77 -4.14
N ARG A 66 5.44 3.97 -3.79
CA ARG A 66 6.18 5.19 -4.18
C ARG A 66 6.63 5.19 -5.63
N GLU A 67 7.09 4.04 -6.14
CA GLU A 67 7.78 3.97 -7.43
C GLU A 67 6.85 3.59 -8.59
N HIS A 68 5.71 2.96 -8.30
CA HIS A 68 4.79 2.48 -9.34
C HIS A 68 3.39 3.08 -9.22
N TYR A 69 2.78 3.02 -8.04
CA TYR A 69 1.38 3.45 -7.89
C TYR A 69 1.21 4.97 -7.80
N ALA A 70 1.98 5.65 -6.94
CA ALA A 70 1.89 7.09 -6.77
C ALA A 70 2.10 7.86 -8.09
N PRO A 71 3.14 7.55 -8.91
CA PRO A 71 3.33 8.23 -10.19
C PRO A 71 2.20 8.00 -11.19
N ALA A 72 1.45 6.90 -11.06
CA ALA A 72 0.35 6.57 -11.97
C ALA A 72 -0.97 7.30 -11.63
N VAL A 73 -1.10 7.85 -10.43
CA VAL A 73 -2.37 8.43 -9.95
C VAL A 73 -2.30 9.92 -9.62
N VAL A 74 -1.11 10.48 -9.43
CA VAL A 74 -0.95 11.93 -9.26
C VAL A 74 -1.44 12.64 -10.52
N ASP A 75 -2.10 13.78 -10.34
CA ASP A 75 -2.77 14.57 -11.38
C ASP A 75 -4.00 13.92 -12.02
N GLU A 76 -4.40 12.72 -11.59
CA GLU A 76 -5.63 12.07 -12.03
C GLU A 76 -6.78 12.32 -11.05
N PRO A 77 -8.03 12.53 -11.52
CA PRO A 77 -9.19 12.48 -10.65
C PRO A 77 -9.41 11.04 -10.11
N PRO A 78 -10.03 10.85 -8.94
CA PRO A 78 -10.09 9.53 -8.29
C PRO A 78 -10.64 8.39 -9.15
N ASP A 79 -11.64 8.63 -10.01
CA ASP A 79 -12.17 7.58 -10.90
C ASP A 79 -11.14 7.14 -11.95
N ALA A 80 -10.37 8.08 -12.50
CA ALA A 80 -9.29 7.77 -13.46
C ALA A 80 -8.09 7.14 -12.75
N ALA A 81 -7.76 7.61 -11.54
CA ALA A 81 -6.74 7.02 -10.69
C ALA A 81 -7.02 5.53 -10.41
N LEU A 82 -8.28 5.15 -10.16
CA LEU A 82 -8.66 3.75 -9.97
C LEU A 82 -8.35 2.88 -11.20
N ALA A 83 -8.64 3.38 -12.40
CA ALA A 83 -8.30 2.68 -13.64
C ALA A 83 -6.77 2.60 -13.85
N ALA A 84 -6.04 3.67 -13.55
CA ALA A 84 -4.58 3.71 -13.65
C ALA A 84 -3.90 2.72 -12.69
N LEU A 85 -4.40 2.59 -11.46
CA LEU A 85 -3.90 1.60 -10.49
C LEU A 85 -4.07 0.16 -10.99
N ALA A 86 -5.21 -0.14 -11.62
CA ALA A 86 -5.45 -1.46 -12.20
C ALA A 86 -4.42 -1.79 -13.29
N ALA A 87 -4.06 -0.82 -14.13
CA ALA A 87 -3.03 -1.00 -15.15
C ALA A 87 -1.61 -1.07 -14.56
N ALA A 88 -1.30 -0.25 -13.55
CA ALA A 88 0.01 -0.24 -12.90
C ALA A 88 0.34 -1.57 -12.21
N ARG A 89 -0.69 -2.24 -11.66
CA ARG A 89 -0.56 -3.58 -11.06
C ARG A 89 0.02 -4.59 -12.04
N ASP A 90 -0.40 -4.56 -13.30
CA ASP A 90 0.06 -5.52 -14.32
C ASP A 90 1.56 -5.35 -14.69
N HIS A 91 2.19 -4.27 -14.22
CA HIS A 91 3.59 -3.94 -14.50
C HIS A 91 4.52 -4.10 -13.29
N LEU A 92 4.02 -4.60 -12.15
CA LEU A 92 4.87 -4.80 -10.98
C LEU A 92 5.81 -6.01 -11.15
N PRO A 93 7.13 -5.82 -10.96
CA PRO A 93 8.09 -6.92 -11.05
C PRO A 93 7.83 -8.01 -10.00
N GLY A 94 7.75 -9.28 -10.43
CA GLY A 94 7.77 -10.45 -9.52
C GLY A 94 6.48 -10.76 -8.77
N HIS A 95 5.34 -10.18 -9.17
CA HIS A 95 4.05 -10.15 -8.48
C HIS A 95 3.53 -11.49 -7.90
N PRO A 96 3.75 -11.80 -6.60
CA PRO A 96 3.11 -12.90 -5.92
C PRO A 96 1.94 -12.32 -5.12
N GLY A 97 0.82 -12.01 -5.77
CA GLY A 97 -0.32 -11.39 -5.07
C GLY A 97 -1.41 -10.74 -5.93
N ALA A 98 -1.17 -10.51 -7.23
CA ALA A 98 -2.19 -9.98 -8.15
C ALA A 98 -3.24 -11.00 -8.61
N ALA A 99 -3.14 -12.25 -8.16
CA ALA A 99 -4.02 -13.34 -8.57
C ALA A 99 -4.81 -13.89 -7.37
N VAL A 100 -5.85 -13.16 -6.98
CA VAL A 100 -7.09 -13.72 -6.43
C VAL A 100 -8.26 -12.85 -6.86
#